data_AF-A0ABD6IJI4-F1
#
_entry.id   AF-A0ABD6IJI4-F1
#
_cell.length_a   1.000
_cell.length_b   1.000
_cell.length_c   1.000
_cell.angle_alpha   90.00
_cell.angle_beta   90.00
_cell.angle_gamma   90.00
#
_symmetry.space_group_name_H-M   'P 1'
#
loop_
_entity.id
_entity.type
_entity.pdbx_description
1 polymer ?
#
loop_
_entity_poly.entity_id
_entity_poly.type
_entity_poly.pdbx_seq_one_letter_code
_entity_poly.pdbx_strand_id
1 'polypeptide(L)'
;MTNPTRLASTDELESVFQRELATDRWAAAETAYALAVRHRDLGDRPASREWAQQCLRLLEGFPGETEEQVATSRTSVGGVQLPTYLHSGVVEERFGALG
;
A
#
# COMPACT_ATOMS: atom_id res chain seq x y z
N MET A 1 6.92 -20.38 20.22
CA MET A 1 5.60 -20.22 19.56
C MET A 1 5.62 -18.92 18.77
N THR A 2 5.86 -18.99 17.47
CA THR A 2 5.67 -17.86 16.56
C THR A 2 4.17 -17.59 16.47
N ASN A 3 3.71 -16.45 16.98
CA ASN A 3 2.34 -15.99 16.73
C ASN A 3 2.14 -15.99 15.20
N PRO A 4 1.13 -16.68 14.64
CA PRO A 4 0.80 -16.46 13.24
C PRO A 4 0.48 -14.97 13.14
N THR A 5 1.25 -14.23 12.34
CA THR A 5 1.05 -12.80 12.12
C THR A 5 -0.38 -12.63 11.63
N ARG A 6 -1.28 -12.23 12.52
CA ARG A 6 -2.69 -12.01 12.19
C ARG A 6 -2.72 -10.98 11.09
N LEU A 7 -3.35 -11.33 9.98
CA LEU A 7 -3.58 -10.39 8.91
C LEU A 7 -4.76 -9.49 9.30
N ALA A 8 -4.57 -8.18 9.23
CA ALA A 8 -5.62 -7.21 9.49
C ALA A 8 -6.75 -7.35 8.45
N SER A 9 -7.97 -7.03 8.86
CA SER A 9 -9.09 -6.87 7.92
C SER A 9 -8.89 -5.61 7.07
N THR A 10 -9.64 -5.53 5.97
CA THR A 10 -9.69 -4.34 5.11
C THR A 10 -10.18 -3.12 5.90
N ASP A 11 -11.18 -3.26 6.78
CA ASP A 11 -11.67 -2.17 7.64
C ASP A 11 -10.62 -1.67 8.65
N GLU A 12 -9.83 -2.59 9.24
CA GLU A 12 -8.73 -2.23 10.14
C GLU A 12 -7.67 -1.43 9.38
N LEU A 13 -7.30 -1.87 8.18
CA LEU A 13 -6.35 -1.18 7.32
C LEU A 13 -6.87 0.18 6.84
N GLU A 14 -8.15 0.29 6.49
CA GLU A 14 -8.76 1.55 6.07
C GLU A 14 -8.79 2.56 7.22
N SER A 15 -9.08 2.11 8.45
CA SER A 15 -9.00 2.96 9.65
C SER A 15 -7.57 3.48 9.89
N VAL A 16 -6.56 2.63 9.68
CA VAL A 16 -5.14 3.02 9.73
C VAL A 16 -4.83 4.03 8.63
N PHE A 17 -5.28 3.76 7.40
CA PHE A 17 -5.08 4.65 6.26
C PHE A 17 -5.64 6.05 6.51
N GLN A 18 -6.87 6.17 7.01
CA GLN A 18 -7.49 7.48 7.29
C GLN A 18 -6.70 8.27 8.34
N ARG A 19 -6.17 7.60 9.37
CA ARG A 19 -5.32 8.23 10.38
C ARG A 19 -4.01 8.70 9.77
N GLU A 20 -3.33 7.84 9.02
CA GLU A 20 -2.04 8.14 8.41
C GLU A 20 -2.17 9.24 7.35
N LEU A 21 -3.26 9.28 6.59
CA LEU A 21 -3.49 10.34 5.60
C LEU A 21 -3.42 11.75 6.19
N ALA A 22 -3.80 11.91 7.47
CA ALA A 22 -3.74 13.17 8.19
C ALA A 22 -2.38 13.46 8.84
N THR A 23 -1.57 12.45 9.13
CA THR A 23 -0.34 12.59 9.94
C THR A 23 0.94 12.31 9.16
N ASP A 24 0.92 11.33 8.27
CA ASP A 24 2.04 10.83 7.49
C ASP A 24 1.55 10.25 6.15
N ARG A 25 1.69 11.05 5.11
CA ARG A 25 1.22 10.72 3.76
C ARG A 25 2.03 9.57 3.13
N TRP A 26 3.27 9.33 3.56
CA TRP A 26 4.07 8.22 3.06
C TRP A 26 3.59 6.91 3.68
N ALA A 27 3.36 6.90 4.99
CA ALA A 27 2.73 5.77 5.66
C ALA A 27 1.35 5.46 5.05
N ALA A 28 0.56 6.48 4.70
CA ALA A 28 -0.71 6.30 4.01
C ALA A 28 -0.54 5.63 2.63
N ALA A 29 0.51 5.97 1.86
CA ALA A 29 0.78 5.35 0.57
C ALA A 29 1.11 3.85 0.70
N GLU A 30 1.94 3.50 1.69
CA GLU A 30 2.25 2.11 2.04
C GLU A 30 1.01 1.32 2.49
N THR A 31 0.13 1.95 3.28
CA THR A 31 -1.13 1.31 3.71
C THR A 31 -2.13 1.16 2.57
N ALA A 32 -2.22 2.13 1.65
CA ALA A 32 -3.02 2.01 0.43
C ALA A 32 -2.53 0.84 -0.46
N TYR A 33 -1.22 0.66 -0.58
CA TYR A 33 -0.65 -0.51 -1.25
C TYR A 33 -1.06 -1.82 -0.55
N ALA A 34 -0.99 -1.86 0.78
CA ALA A 34 -1.39 -3.03 1.55
C ALA A 34 -2.88 -3.37 1.39
N LEU A 35 -3.75 -2.36 1.36
CA LEU A 35 -5.18 -2.49 1.05
C LEU A 35 -5.40 -3.07 -0.36
N ALA A 36 -4.69 -2.54 -1.36
CA ALA A 36 -4.77 -3.03 -2.73
C ALA A 36 -4.42 -4.52 -2.83
N VAL A 37 -3.35 -4.95 -2.16
CA VAL A 37 -2.97 -6.37 -2.06
C VAL A 37 -4.06 -7.16 -1.33
N ARG A 38 -4.60 -6.63 -0.22
CA ARG A 38 -5.62 -7.35 0.55
C ARG A 38 -6.89 -7.61 -0.23
N HIS A 39 -7.44 -6.61 -0.90
CA HIS A 39 -8.62 -6.79 -1.74
C HIS A 39 -8.32 -7.78 -2.88
N ARG A 40 -7.12 -7.75 -3.46
CA ARG A 40 -6.70 -8.73 -4.48
C ARG A 40 -6.71 -10.17 -3.93
N ASP A 41 -6.14 -10.38 -2.75
CA ASP A 41 -6.06 -11.69 -2.10
C ASP A 41 -7.45 -12.22 -1.72
N LEU A 42 -8.39 -11.32 -1.40
CA LEU A 42 -9.80 -11.64 -1.15
C LEU A 42 -10.61 -11.85 -2.44
N GLY A 43 -10.02 -11.60 -3.62
CA GLY A 43 -10.68 -11.73 -4.92
C GLY A 43 -11.46 -10.49 -5.39
N ASP A 44 -11.48 -9.42 -4.59
CA ASP A 44 -12.13 -8.15 -4.90
C ASP A 44 -11.25 -7.29 -5.80
N ARG A 45 -11.30 -7.58 -7.11
CA ARG A 45 -10.53 -6.87 -8.14
C ARG A 45 -10.90 -5.38 -8.25
N PRO A 46 -12.19 -4.97 -8.22
CA PRO A 46 -12.55 -3.55 -8.25
C PRO A 46 -11.90 -2.75 -7.11
N ALA A 47 -12.10 -3.14 -5.86
CA ALA A 47 -11.54 -2.40 -4.73
C ALA A 47 -10.00 -2.45 -4.71
N SER A 48 -9.40 -3.57 -5.13
CA SER A 48 -7.95 -3.67 -5.29
C SER A 48 -7.41 -2.60 -6.24
N ARG A 49 -8.09 -2.35 -7.36
CA ARG A 49 -7.71 -1.31 -8.33
C ARG A 49 -7.90 0.09 -7.78
N GLU A 50 -9.00 0.35 -7.07
CA GLU A 50 -9.25 1.66 -6.45
C GLU A 50 -8.16 2.02 -5.45
N TRP A 51 -7.77 1.07 -4.60
CA TRP A 51 -6.67 1.27 -3.64
C TRP A 51 -5.31 1.41 -4.30
N ALA A 52 -5.05 0.67 -5.39
CA ALA A 52 -3.82 0.84 -6.16
C ALA A 52 -3.76 2.23 -6.81
N GLN A 53 -4.87 2.75 -7.36
CA GLN A 53 -4.95 4.12 -7.87
C GLN A 53 -4.76 5.16 -6.76
N GLN A 54 -5.32 4.92 -5.57
CA GLN A 54 -5.11 5.81 -4.42
C GLN A 54 -3.65 5.82 -3.98
N CYS A 55 -2.97 4.67 -3.99
CA CYS A 55 -1.53 4.59 -3.75
C CYS A 55 -0.75 5.43 -4.76
N LEU A 56 -1.04 5.30 -6.06
CA LEU A 56 -0.40 6.11 -7.11
C LEU A 56 -0.59 7.62 -6.89
N ARG A 57 -1.82 8.07 -6.60
CA ARG A 57 -2.12 9.49 -6.30
C ARG A 57 -1.35 10.03 -5.10
N LEU A 58 -1.03 9.18 -4.13
CA LEU A 58 -0.22 9.59 -2.99
C LEU A 58 1.24 9.71 -3.38
N LEU A 59 1.75 8.75 -4.15
CA LEU A 59 3.13 8.72 -4.64
C LEU A 59 3.46 9.89 -5.57
N GLU A 60 2.50 10.42 -6.33
CA GLU A 60 2.66 11.66 -7.11
C GLU A 60 3.08 12.87 -6.25
N GLY A 61 2.83 12.83 -4.94
CA GLY A 61 3.25 13.87 -4.00
C GLY A 61 4.68 13.74 -3.49
N PHE A 62 5.41 12.69 -3.87
CA PHE A 62 6.77 12.41 -3.41
C PHE A 62 7.77 12.38 -4.56
N PRO A 63 9.03 12.80 -4.32
CA PRO A 63 10.09 12.60 -5.30
C PRO A 63 10.39 11.10 -5.46
N GLY A 64 10.82 10.70 -6.66
CA GLY A 64 11.13 9.31 -6.99
C GLY A 64 12.43 9.17 -7.77
N GLU A 65 13.38 10.07 -7.54
CA GLU A 65 14.63 10.18 -8.28
C GLU A 65 15.73 9.28 -7.70
N THR A 66 15.65 8.96 -6.40
CA THR A 66 16.62 8.10 -5.70
C THR A 66 15.94 6.93 -5.00
N GLU A 67 16.69 5.84 -4.81
CA GLU A 67 16.22 4.64 -4.10
C GLU A 67 15.77 4.95 -2.66
N GLU A 68 16.45 5.89 -2.00
CA GLU A 68 16.14 6.33 -0.64
C GLU A 68 14.77 7.02 -0.54
N GLN A 69 14.37 7.75 -1.59
CA GLN A 69 13.09 8.46 -1.64
C GLN A 69 11.91 7.50 -1.83
N VAL A 70 12.14 6.36 -2.49
CA VAL A 70 11.11 5.36 -2.76
C VAL A 70 11.19 4.17 -1.80
N ALA A 71 12.15 4.13 -0.89
CA ALA A 71 12.31 3.02 0.05
C ALA A 71 11.15 3.00 1.06
N THR A 72 10.54 1.82 1.24
CA THR A 72 9.51 1.67 2.27
C THR A 72 10.12 1.76 3.66
N SER A 73 9.43 2.48 4.53
CA SER A 73 9.78 2.68 5.95
C SER A 73 9.43 1.46 6.82
N ARG A 74 8.53 0.60 6.32
CA ARG A 74 8.01 -0.58 7.02
C ARG A 74 8.20 -1.84 6.18
N THR A 75 8.42 -2.97 6.84
CA THR A 75 8.46 -4.28 6.16
C THR A 75 7.06 -4.80 5.84
N SER A 76 6.07 -4.47 6.66
CA SER A 76 4.69 -4.92 6.46
C SER A 76 3.66 -3.98 7.10
N VAL A 77 2.46 -3.96 6.55
CA VAL A 77 1.29 -3.24 7.10
C VAL A 77 0.13 -4.21 7.24
N GLY A 78 -0.41 -4.37 8.46
CA GLY A 78 -1.48 -5.33 8.74
C GLY A 78 -1.16 -6.77 8.33
N GLY A 79 0.12 -7.14 8.33
CA GLY A 79 0.64 -8.44 7.89
C GLY A 79 0.84 -8.59 6.37
N VAL A 80 0.48 -7.59 5.56
CA VAL A 80 0.84 -7.54 4.14
C VAL A 80 2.28 -7.10 3.98
N GLN A 81 3.09 -7.90 3.29
CA GLN A 81 4.48 -7.56 2.99
C GLN A 81 4.55 -6.40 1.97
N LEU A 82 5.32 -5.38 2.31
CA LEU A 82 5.61 -4.27 1.42
C LEU A 82 6.80 -4.61 0.51
N PRO A 83 6.84 -4.07 -0.72
CA PRO A 83 8.05 -4.12 -1.54
C PRO A 83 9.15 -3.29 -0.87
N THR A 84 10.42 -3.58 -1.14
CA THR A 84 11.53 -2.76 -0.64
C THR A 84 11.45 -1.30 -1.12
N TYR A 85 10.97 -1.11 -2.35
CA TYR A 85 10.77 0.19 -2.98
C TYR A 85 9.32 0.32 -3.43
N LEU A 86 8.71 1.46 -3.15
CA LEU A 86 7.35 1.81 -3.49
C LEU A 86 7.35 3.06 -4.39
N HIS A 87 7.08 2.83 -5.67
CA HIS A 87 6.92 3.88 -6.68
C HIS A 87 5.91 3.40 -7.74
N SER A 88 5.49 4.30 -8.64
CA SER A 88 4.46 4.03 -9.63
C SER A 88 4.70 2.75 -10.43
N GLY A 89 5.92 2.57 -10.96
CA GLY A 89 6.29 1.37 -11.72
C GLY A 89 6.07 0.05 -10.96
N VAL A 90 6.37 -0.01 -9.65
CA VAL A 90 6.13 -1.23 -8.84
C VAL A 90 4.63 -1.48 -8.64
N VAL A 91 3.85 -0.43 -8.46
CA VAL A 91 2.39 -0.55 -8.31
C VAL A 91 1.76 -1.02 -9.62
N GLU A 92 2.14 -0.41 -10.74
CA GLU A 92 1.66 -0.78 -12.08
C GLU A 92 2.08 -2.20 -12.48
N GLU A 93 3.30 -2.64 -12.16
CA GLU A 93 3.73 -4.02 -12.40
C GLU A 93 2.85 -5.02 -11.64
N ARG A 94 2.46 -4.71 -10.40
CA ARG A 94 1.74 -5.63 -9.51
C ARG A 94 0.23 -5.65 -9.72
N PHE A 95 -0.35 -4.55 -10.17
CA PHE A 95 -1.80 -4.39 -10.32
C PHE A 95 -2.24 -4.20 -11.78
N GLY A 96 -1.29 -4.06 -12.71
CA GLY A 96 -1.51 -3.75 -14.11
C GLY A 96 -1.70 -2.25 -14.35
N ALA A 97 -1.83 -1.87 -15.62
CA ALA A 97 -2.24 -0.51 -15.97
C ALA A 97 -3.65 -0.24 -15.43
N LEU A 98 -3.79 0.83 -14.64
CA LEU A 98 -5.04 1.21 -13.96
C LEU A 98 -5.85 2.26 -14.73
N GLY A 99 -5.65 2.33 -16.06
CA GLY A 99 -6.33 3.23 -16.99
C GLY A 99 -7.65 2.72 -17.53
#